data_AF-E9PIA9-F1
#
_entry.id   AF-E9PIA9-F1
#
_cell.length_a   1.000
_cell.length_b   1.000
_cell.length_c   1.000
_cell.angle_alpha   90.00
_cell.angle_beta   90.00
_cell.angle_gamma   90.00
#
_symmetry.space_group_name_H-M   'P 1'
#
loop_
_entity.id
_entity.type
_entity.pdbx_description
1 polymer ?
#
loop_
_entity_poly.entity_id
_entity_poly.type
_entity_poly.pdbx_seq_one_letter_code
_entity_poly.pdbx_strand_id
1 'polypeptide(L)' 'MSEEIITPVYCTGVSAQVQKQRARELGLGRHENAIKYLGQDYEQLRVRCLQSGTLFRDEAFPP' A
#
# COMPACT_ATOMS: atom_id res chain seq x y z
N MET A 1 5.15 26.12 18.71
CA MET A 1 5.36 25.36 17.47
C MET A 1 4.09 24.58 17.22
N SER A 2 3.19 25.12 16.41
CA SER A 2 1.92 24.50 16.06
C SER A 2 2.21 23.26 15.21
N GLU A 3 1.97 22.07 15.76
CA GLU A 3 2.04 20.82 15.00
C GLU A 3 0.98 20.88 13.90
N GLU A 4 1.43 20.93 12.64
CA GLU A 4 0.53 20.80 11.49
C GLU A 4 -0.06 19.39 11.53
N ILE A 5 -1.33 19.30 11.90
CA ILE A 5 -2.10 18.07 11.83
C ILE A 5 -2.21 17.73 10.33
N ILE A 6 -1.35 16.83 9.86
CA ILE A 6 -1.44 16.26 8.51
C ILE A 6 -2.72 15.44 8.47
N THR A 7 -3.83 16.06 8.07
CA THR A 7 -5.07 15.34 7.83
C THR A 7 -4.87 14.44 6.60
N PRO A 8 -5.11 13.11 6.72
CA PRO A 8 -5.03 12.25 5.55
C PRO A 8 -6.12 12.67 4.56
N VAL A 9 -5.71 13.21 3.42
CA VAL A 9 -6.61 13.48 2.30
C VAL A 9 -6.98 12.14 1.68
N TYR A 10 -8.15 11.62 2.04
CA TYR A 10 -8.71 10.43 1.40
C TYR A 10 -9.28 10.83 0.03
N CYS A 11 -8.51 10.62 -1.04
CA CYS A 11 -9.02 10.78 -2.40
C CYS A 11 -10.06 9.68 -2.69
N THR A 12 -11.26 10.09 -3.09
CA THR A 12 -12.35 9.19 -3.53
C THR A 12 -12.95 9.68 -4.86
N GLY A 13 -13.64 8.80 -5.58
CA GLY A 13 -14.26 9.17 -6.87
C GLY A 13 -13.24 9.66 -7.91
N VAL A 14 -13.54 10.79 -8.57
CA VAL A 14 -12.71 11.33 -9.67
C VAL A 14 -11.30 11.72 -9.20
N SER A 15 -11.14 12.25 -7.98
CA SER A 15 -9.81 12.61 -7.47
C SER A 15 -8.91 11.39 -7.29
N ALA A 16 -9.47 10.25 -6.86
CA ALA A 16 -8.75 8.99 -6.77
C ALA A 16 -8.34 8.46 -8.16
N GLN A 17 -9.21 8.60 -9.17
CA GLN A 17 -8.89 8.22 -10.54
C GLN A 17 -7.73 9.05 -11.12
N VAL A 18 -7.78 10.37 -10.93
CA VAL A 18 -6.70 11.29 -11.37
C VAL A 18 -5.38 10.94 -10.67
N GLN A 19 -5.41 10.67 -9.37
CA GLN A 19 -4.22 10.26 -8.62
C GLN A 19 -3.66 8.93 -9.14
N LYS A 20 -4.51 7.93 -9.41
CA LYS A 20 -4.11 6.64 -9.99
C LYS A 20 -3.46 6.82 -11.36
N GLN A 21 -3.99 7.72 -12.19
CA GLN A 21 -3.42 8.01 -13.51
C GLN A 21 -2.03 8.65 -13.40
N ARG A 22 -1.87 9.67 -12.55
CA ARG A 22 -0.56 10.29 -12.29
C ARG A 22 0.45 9.27 -11.75
N ALA A 23 0.03 8.41 -10.82
CA ALA A 23 0.90 7.37 -10.29
C ALA A 23 1.34 6.39 -11.40
N ARG A 24 0.44 6.02 -12.30
CA ARG A 24 0.76 5.18 -13.47
C ARG A 24 1.77 5.85 -14.41
N GLU A 25 1.65 7.16 -14.64
CA GLU A 25 2.60 7.95 -15.44
C GLU A 25 3.99 7.97 -14.80
N LEU A 26 4.06 8.03 -13.46
CA LEU A 26 5.30 7.88 -12.68
C LEU A 26 5.85 6.44 -12.65
N GLY A 27 5.24 5.51 -13.38
CA GLY A 27 5.70 4.13 -13.52
C GLY A 27 5.06 3.13 -12.56
N LEU A 28 4.09 3.54 -11.73
CA LEU A 28 3.34 2.60 -10.88
C LEU A 28 2.56 1.60 -11.75
N GLY A 29 2.72 0.31 -11.47
CA GLY A 29 2.15 -0.78 -12.24
C GLY A 29 3.06 -1.36 -13.32
N ARG A 30 4.27 -0.83 -13.52
CA ARG A 30 5.32 -1.50 -14.29
C ARG A 30 5.90 -2.67 -13.50
N HIS A 31 6.58 -3.60 -14.16
CA HIS A 31 7.22 -4.74 -13.50
C HIS A 31 8.19 -4.31 -12.39
N GLU A 32 8.96 -3.25 -12.61
CA GLU A 32 9.90 -2.68 -11.64
C GLU A 32 9.23 -1.96 -10.45
N ASN A 33 7.98 -1.51 -10.61
CA ASN A 33 7.24 -0.76 -9.60
C ASN A 33 5.78 -1.24 -9.55
N ALA A 34 5.62 -2.53 -9.25
CA ALA A 34 4.33 -3.20 -9.27
C ALA A 34 3.38 -2.66 -8.18
N ILE A 35 2.08 -2.64 -8.49
CA ILE A 35 1.06 -2.27 -7.52
C ILE A 35 0.94 -3.40 -6.49
N LYS A 36 1.07 -3.04 -5.21
CA LYS A 36 0.82 -3.93 -4.08
C LYS A 36 -0.66 -4.32 -4.04
N TYR A 37 -0.95 -5.59 -4.27
CA TYR A 37 -2.32 -6.10 -4.26
C TYR A 37 -2.93 -5.93 -2.86
N LEU A 38 -4.12 -5.32 -2.79
CA LEU A 38 -4.79 -4.97 -1.53
C LEU A 38 -3.92 -4.15 -0.56
N GLY A 39 -2.91 -3.43 -1.07
CA GLY A 39 -1.97 -2.67 -0.25
C GLY A 39 -1.01 -3.52 0.57
N GLN A 40 -0.92 -4.83 0.30
CA GLN A 40 -0.05 -5.74 1.04
C GLN A 40 1.42 -5.55 0.63
N ASP A 41 2.28 -5.29 1.62
CA ASP A 41 3.71 -5.12 1.42
C ASP A 41 4.46 -6.36 1.92
N TYR A 42 5.07 -7.10 0.99
CA TYR A 42 5.79 -8.33 1.30
C TYR A 42 6.90 -8.14 2.34
N GLU A 43 7.71 -7.07 2.23
CA GLU A 43 8.84 -6.86 3.14
C GLU A 43 8.33 -6.55 4.55
N GLN A 44 7.29 -5.74 4.68
CA GLN A 44 6.68 -5.46 5.98
C GLN A 44 6.04 -6.70 6.61
N LEU A 45 5.32 -7.50 5.79
CA LEU A 45 4.71 -8.75 6.24
C LEU A 45 5.77 -9.75 6.70
N ARG A 46 6.84 -9.90 5.92
CA ARG A 46 7.98 -10.76 6.24
C ARG A 46 8.65 -10.34 7.54
N VAL A 47 8.97 -9.06 7.71
CA VAL A 47 9.59 -8.55 8.94
C VAL A 47 8.70 -8.82 10.14
N ARG A 48 7.39 -8.56 10.04
CA ARG A 48 6.44 -8.85 11.12
C ARG A 48 6.47 -10.32 11.52
N CYS A 49 6.37 -11.24 10.56
CA CYS A 49 6.39 -12.68 10.82
C CYS A 49 7.71 -13.16 11.45
N LEU A 50 8.84 -12.60 11.00
CA LEU A 50 10.15 -12.91 11.58
C LEU A 50 10.26 -12.41 13.02
N GLN A 51 9.75 -11.21 13.30
CA GLN A 51 9.75 -10.63 14.65
C GLN A 51 8.82 -11.39 15.61
N SER A 52 7.66 -11.86 15.13
CA SER A 52 6.73 -12.64 15.94
C SER A 52 7.10 -14.12 16.05
N GLY A 53 8.02 -14.62 15.22
CA GLY A 53 8.38 -16.04 15.16
C GLY A 53 7.24 -16.93 14.65
N THR A 54 6.32 -16.40 13.85
CA THR A 54 5.14 -17.11 13.35
C THR A 54 5.17 -17.27 11.83
N LEU A 55 4.53 -18.32 11.32
CA LEU A 55 4.31 -18.46 9.88
C LEU A 55 3.30 -17.43 9.37
N PHE A 56 3.49 -16.98 8.13
CA PHE A 56 2.55 -16.09 7.47
C PHE A 56 1.23 -16.81 7.21
N ARG A 57 0.12 -16.12 7.48
CA ARG A 57 -1.23 -16.53 7.13
C ARG A 57 -1.86 -15.39 6.32
N ASP A 58 -2.38 -15.73 5.14
CA ASP A 58 -3.05 -14.75 4.29
C ASP A 58 -4.50 -14.55 4.74
N GLU A 59 -4.79 -13.37 5.30
CA GLU A 59 -6.14 -12.97 5.70
C GLU A 59 -7.01 -12.55 4.50
N ALA A 60 -6.38 -12.13 3.40
CA ALA A 60 -7.06 -11.72 2.18
C ALA A 60 -7.36 -12.89 1.24
N PHE A 61 -6.68 -14.02 1.43
CA PHE A 61 -6.90 -15.27 0.70
C PHE A 61 -6.96 -16.47 1.65
N PRO A 62 -8.10 -16.66 2.36
CA PRO A 62 -8.27 -17.80 3.24
C PRO A 62 -8.34 -19.13 2.47
N PRO A 63 -7.98 -20.25 3.12
CA PRO A 63 -8.05 -21.60 2.53
C PRO A 63 -9.47 -22.06 2.23
#